data_AF-A0AAD8BG48-F1
#
_entry.id   AF-A0AAD8BG48-F1
#
_cell.length_a   1.000
_cell.length_b   1.000
_cell.length_c   1.000
_cell.angle_alpha   90.00
_cell.angle_beta   90.00
_cell.angle_gamma   90.00
#
_symmetry.space_group_name_H-M   'P 1'
#
loop_
_entity.id
_entity.type
_entity.pdbx_description
1 polymer ?
#
loop_
_entity_poly.entity_id
_entity_poly.type
_entity_poly.pdbx_seq_one_letter_code
_entity_poly.pdbx_strand_id
1 'polypeptide(L)'
;MRGCTCHGMRGCTRHGMRGCTRHGMRGFICHGMRGCTCHGMRGCTCHGMRGCACHGMRGCICHGMRGCACHGMRGCTCHGMRGCTCHGMRGLTRHGMRDCTRHEMRGCTRHGMRDCTRNGMRDCICHGVIS
;
A
#
# COMPACT_ATOMS: atom_id res chain seq x y z
N MET A 1 3.57 20.36 1.68
CA MET A 1 4.71 20.29 2.63
C MET A 1 5.86 19.52 2.00
N ARG A 2 7.10 20.03 2.05
CA ARG A 2 8.30 19.37 1.51
C ARG A 2 9.24 19.00 2.67
N GLY A 3 9.78 17.79 2.68
CA GLY A 3 10.89 17.42 3.58
C GLY A 3 10.50 17.37 5.05
N CYS A 4 9.78 16.34 5.48
CA CYS A 4 9.29 16.25 6.86
C CYS A 4 9.45 14.85 7.45
N THR A 5 9.90 14.78 8.70
CA THR A 5 9.99 13.53 9.46
C THR A 5 9.07 13.59 10.66
N CYS A 6 8.19 12.60 10.81
CA CYS A 6 7.23 12.56 11.91
C CYS A 6 7.29 11.24 12.66
N HIS A 7 7.20 11.30 13.99
CA HIS A 7 7.22 10.14 14.88
C HIS A 7 5.99 10.12 15.78
N GLY A 8 5.42 8.93 15.99
CA GLY A 8 4.47 8.66 17.08
C GLY A 8 3.13 9.39 17.01
N MET A 9 2.75 9.96 15.85
CA MET A 9 1.53 10.76 15.78
C MET A 9 0.27 9.88 15.78
N ARG A 10 -0.80 10.41 16.39
CA ARG A 10 -2.14 9.85 16.37
C ARG A 10 -3.14 10.82 15.74
N GLY A 11 -4.08 10.29 14.95
CA GLY A 11 -5.27 11.03 14.54
C GLY A 11 -4.96 12.26 13.69
N CYS A 12 -4.15 12.12 12.64
CA CYS A 12 -3.79 13.26 11.80
C CYS A 12 -4.13 13.08 10.33
N THR A 13 -4.49 14.19 9.70
CA THR A 13 -4.80 14.29 8.28
C THR A 13 -3.79 15.20 7.61
N ARG A 14 -3.22 14.77 6.47
CA ARG A 14 -2.28 15.61 5.70
C ARG A 14 -2.51 15.55 4.20
N HIS A 15 -2.23 16.69 3.56
CA HIS A 15 -2.40 16.89 2.12
C HIS A 15 -1.10 17.35 1.46
N GLY A 16 -0.88 16.95 0.21
CA GLY A 16 0.13 17.54 -0.68
C GLY A 16 1.56 17.39 -0.14
N MET A 17 1.93 16.18 0.23
CA MET A 17 3.20 15.91 0.89
C MET A 17 4.24 15.39 -0.09
N ARG A 18 5.46 15.92 0.02
CA ARG A 18 6.58 15.47 -0.81
C ARG A 18 7.84 15.22 0.03
N GLY A 19 8.49 14.08 -0.17
CA GLY A 19 9.78 13.82 0.47
C GLY A 19 9.68 13.70 1.99
N CYS A 20 8.70 12.93 2.49
CA CYS A 20 8.48 12.83 3.94
C CYS A 20 8.66 11.41 4.46
N THR A 21 9.19 11.31 5.67
CA THR A 21 9.42 10.06 6.40
C THR A 21 8.50 10.01 7.62
N ARG A 22 7.92 8.85 7.92
CA ARG A 22 7.01 8.68 9.05
C ARG A 22 7.26 7.38 9.79
N HIS A 23 7.21 7.44 11.11
CA HIS A 23 7.39 6.28 11.99
C HIS A 23 6.29 6.22 13.04
N GLY A 24 5.69 5.04 13.23
CA GLY A 24 4.82 4.77 14.39
C GLY A 24 3.50 5.55 14.36
N MET A 25 2.86 5.64 13.20
CA MET A 25 1.65 6.46 13.02
C MET A 25 0.38 5.63 13.28
N ARG A 26 -0.61 6.20 13.97
CA ARG A 26 -1.92 5.55 14.17
C ARG A 26 -3.09 6.45 13.79
N GLY A 27 -4.05 5.93 13.02
CA GLY A 27 -5.24 6.70 12.64
C GLY A 27 -4.88 7.86 11.72
N PHE A 28 -4.23 7.57 10.59
CA PHE A 28 -3.71 8.61 9.69
C PHE A 28 -4.47 8.66 8.37
N ILE A 29 -4.81 9.86 7.91
CA ILE A 29 -5.40 10.09 6.60
C ILE A 29 -4.45 10.93 5.74
N CYS A 30 -4.23 10.48 4.50
CA CYS A 30 -3.25 11.08 3.62
C CYS A 30 -3.80 11.31 2.21
N HIS A 31 -3.58 12.49 1.65
CA HIS A 31 -3.95 12.82 0.27
C HIS A 31 -2.77 13.42 -0.48
N GLY A 32 -2.46 12.86 -1.65
CA GLY A 32 -1.44 13.39 -2.54
C GLY A 32 -0.05 13.31 -1.93
N MET A 33 0.48 12.10 -1.79
CA MET A 33 1.84 11.86 -1.28
C MET A 33 2.80 11.50 -2.41
N ARG A 34 3.98 12.12 -2.44
CA ARG A 34 5.02 11.84 -3.44
C ARG A 34 6.39 11.63 -2.80
N GLY A 35 7.03 10.51 -3.08
CA GLY A 35 8.39 10.27 -2.58
C GLY A 35 8.41 10.16 -1.06
N CYS A 36 7.57 9.31 -0.47
CA CYS A 36 7.43 9.23 0.99
C CYS A 36 7.74 7.83 1.50
N THR A 37 8.34 7.79 2.70
CA THR A 37 8.68 6.55 3.39
C THR A 37 7.90 6.44 4.69
N CYS A 38 7.36 5.26 4.96
CA CYS A 38 6.46 5.02 6.09
C CYS A 38 6.82 3.72 6.80
N HIS A 39 6.99 3.78 8.11
CA HIS A 39 7.30 2.63 8.95
C HIS A 39 6.30 2.52 10.10
N GLY A 40 5.78 1.31 10.32
CA GLY A 40 4.96 0.99 11.49
C GLY A 40 3.69 1.82 11.54
N MET A 41 2.80 1.68 10.54
CA MET A 41 1.54 2.41 10.52
C MET A 41 0.35 1.51 10.83
N ARG A 42 -0.62 2.04 11.59
CA ARG A 42 -1.85 1.33 11.97
C ARG A 42 -3.10 2.15 11.70
N GLY A 43 -4.08 1.59 11.00
CA GLY A 43 -5.37 2.26 10.76
C GLY A 43 -5.17 3.49 9.88
N CYS A 44 -4.83 3.29 8.61
CA CYS A 44 -4.45 4.41 7.75
C CYS A 44 -5.18 4.40 6.43
N THR A 45 -5.61 5.57 6.00
CA THR A 45 -6.27 5.78 4.71
C THR A 45 -5.42 6.69 3.86
N CYS A 46 -5.14 6.28 2.63
CA CYS A 46 -4.27 7.02 1.74
C CYS A 46 -4.82 7.10 0.32
N HIS A 47 -4.84 8.30 -0.22
CA HIS A 47 -5.32 8.61 -1.56
C HIS A 47 -4.22 9.29 -2.38
N GLY A 48 -3.95 8.77 -3.57
CA GLY A 48 -3.00 9.37 -4.51
C GLY A 48 -1.57 9.32 -3.99
N MET A 49 -0.97 8.13 -3.98
CA MET A 49 0.42 7.92 -3.57
C MET A 49 1.30 7.65 -4.79
N ARG A 50 2.45 8.34 -4.89
CA ARG A 50 3.41 8.14 -5.99
C ARG A 50 4.83 7.98 -5.46
N GLY A 51 5.50 6.89 -5.80
CA GLY A 51 6.90 6.67 -5.42
C GLY A 51 7.05 6.53 -3.91
N CYS A 52 6.24 5.71 -3.27
CA CYS A 52 6.23 5.57 -1.82
C CYS A 52 6.73 4.20 -1.38
N ALA A 53 7.44 4.16 -0.24
CA ALA A 53 7.85 2.94 0.43
C ALA A 53 7.09 2.81 1.77
N CYS A 54 6.52 1.64 2.00
CA CYS A 54 5.73 1.34 3.21
C CYS A 54 6.20 0.04 3.85
N HIS A 55 6.55 0.07 5.13
CA HIS A 55 7.00 -1.08 5.90
C HIS A 55 6.16 -1.24 7.17
N GLY A 56 5.64 -2.44 7.40
CA GLY A 56 4.90 -2.76 8.62
C GLY A 56 3.59 -1.98 8.72
N MET A 57 2.65 -2.27 7.83
CA MET A 57 1.35 -1.58 7.77
C MET A 57 0.24 -2.52 8.25
N ARG A 58 -0.67 -2.03 9.10
CA ARG A 58 -1.81 -2.83 9.58
C ARG A 58 -3.12 -2.07 9.46
N GLY A 59 -4.13 -2.68 8.84
CA GLY A 59 -5.46 -2.09 8.73
C GLY A 59 -5.42 -0.83 7.87
N CYS A 60 -4.99 -0.97 6.61
CA CYS A 60 -4.78 0.19 5.73
C CYS A 60 -5.64 0.12 4.49
N ILE A 61 -6.13 1.28 4.07
CA ILE A 61 -6.91 1.46 2.86
C ILE A 61 -6.14 2.40 1.94
N CYS A 62 -5.89 1.96 0.72
CA CYS A 62 -5.12 2.73 -0.25
C CYS A 62 -5.86 2.85 -1.58
N HIS A 63 -5.95 4.06 -2.10
CA HIS A 63 -6.55 4.37 -3.40
C HIS A 63 -5.56 5.10 -4.29
N GLY A 64 -5.37 4.63 -5.52
CA GLY A 64 -4.55 5.30 -6.51
C GLY A 64 -3.07 5.32 -6.12
N MET A 65 -2.43 4.15 -6.18
CA MET A 65 -0.99 4.01 -5.89
C MET A 65 -0.19 3.79 -7.17
N ARG A 66 0.91 4.53 -7.34
CA ARG A 66 1.80 4.38 -8.50
C ARG A 66 3.26 4.29 -8.08
N GLY A 67 3.94 3.22 -8.51
CA GLY A 67 5.38 3.08 -8.24
C GLY A 67 5.67 2.89 -6.75
N CYS A 68 4.91 2.03 -6.07
CA CYS A 68 5.02 1.87 -4.62
C CYS A 68 5.62 0.51 -4.24
N ALA A 69 6.44 0.52 -3.19
CA ALA A 69 7.00 -0.68 -2.57
C ALA A 69 6.38 -0.88 -1.19
N CYS A 70 5.86 -2.08 -0.94
CA CYS A 70 5.17 -2.42 0.29
C CYS A 70 5.72 -3.71 0.89
N HIS A 71 6.15 -3.66 2.16
CA HIS A 71 6.66 -4.82 2.89
C HIS A 71 5.91 -5.01 4.20
N GLY A 72 5.49 -6.25 4.47
CA GLY A 72 4.90 -6.60 5.77
C GLY A 72 3.57 -5.89 6.00
N MET A 73 2.57 -6.11 5.13
CA MET A 73 1.23 -5.54 5.32
C MET A 73 0.23 -6.58 5.79
N ARG A 74 -0.64 -6.20 6.72
CA ARG A 74 -1.69 -7.06 7.26
C ARG A 74 -3.07 -6.39 7.25
N GLY A 75 -4.05 -7.06 6.66
CA GLY A 75 -5.44 -6.60 6.66
C GLY A 75 -5.57 -5.29 5.91
N CYS A 76 -5.19 -5.27 4.63
CA CYS A 76 -5.21 -4.03 3.84
C CYS A 76 -6.04 -4.18 2.58
N THR A 77 -6.67 -3.08 2.20
CA THR A 77 -7.49 -2.97 0.99
C THR A 77 -6.83 -1.97 0.05
N CYS A 78 -6.67 -2.35 -1.22
CA CYS A 78 -6.06 -1.47 -2.21
C CYS A 78 -6.89 -1.41 -3.50
N HIS A 79 -7.11 -0.19 -3.99
CA HIS A 79 -7.82 0.07 -5.23
C HIS A 79 -6.96 0.89 -6.19
N GLY A 80 -6.86 0.45 -7.44
CA GLY A 80 -6.18 1.18 -8.50
C GLY A 80 -4.69 1.32 -8.22
N MET A 81 -3.93 0.24 -8.39
CA MET A 81 -2.47 0.29 -8.24
C MET A 81 -1.77 -0.01 -9.55
N ARG A 82 -0.68 0.71 -9.81
CA ARG A 82 0.16 0.52 -10.99
C ARG A 82 1.63 0.50 -10.63
N GLY A 83 2.40 -0.46 -11.17
CA GLY A 83 3.86 -0.48 -10.99
C GLY A 83 4.24 -0.71 -9.52
N CYS A 84 3.57 -1.64 -8.83
CA CYS A 84 3.76 -1.81 -7.39
C CYS A 84 4.38 -3.16 -7.04
N THR A 85 5.32 -3.13 -6.10
CA THR A 85 5.96 -4.33 -5.56
C THR A 85 5.46 -4.59 -4.14
N CYS A 86 5.02 -5.81 -3.84
CA CYS A 86 4.55 -6.18 -2.52
C CYS A 86 5.18 -7.48 -2.04
N HIS A 87 5.64 -7.47 -0.79
CA HIS A 87 6.30 -8.62 -0.17
C HIS A 87 5.75 -8.88 1.23
N GLY A 88 5.49 -10.14 1.56
CA GLY A 88 5.11 -10.57 2.90
C GLY A 88 3.77 -9.97 3.33
N MET A 89 2.69 -10.32 2.64
CA MET A 89 1.38 -9.72 2.87
C MET A 89 0.37 -10.75 3.35
N ARG A 90 -0.49 -10.37 4.30
CA ARG A 90 -1.53 -11.24 4.85
C ARG A 90 -2.89 -10.56 4.88
N GLY A 91 -3.93 -11.21 4.36
CA GLY A 91 -5.30 -10.67 4.43
C GLY A 91 -5.43 -9.42 3.55
N LEU A 92 -5.21 -9.54 2.24
CA LEU A 92 -5.32 -8.41 1.33
C LEU A 92 -6.52 -8.52 0.39
N THR A 93 -7.19 -7.40 0.18
CA THR A 93 -8.17 -7.25 -0.90
C THR A 93 -7.65 -6.24 -1.91
N ARG A 94 -7.54 -6.62 -3.19
CA ARG A 94 -7.01 -5.76 -4.25
C ARG A 94 -7.93 -5.70 -5.44
N HIS A 95 -8.21 -4.49 -5.91
CA HIS A 95 -9.03 -4.23 -7.09
C HIS A 95 -8.28 -3.33 -8.08
N GLY A 96 -8.23 -3.73 -9.36
CA GLY A 96 -7.66 -2.92 -10.43
C GLY A 96 -6.15 -2.73 -10.27
N MET A 97 -5.40 -3.76 -10.63
CA MET A 97 -3.96 -3.82 -10.47
C MET A 97 -3.28 -4.02 -11.82
N ARG A 98 -2.26 -3.23 -12.13
CA ARG A 98 -1.45 -3.35 -13.36
C ARG A 98 0.04 -3.29 -13.06
N ASP A 99 0.87 -4.02 -13.81
CA ASP A 99 2.33 -3.98 -13.70
C ASP A 99 2.80 -4.23 -12.24
N CYS A 100 2.37 -5.32 -11.61
CA CYS A 100 2.64 -5.54 -10.17
C CYS A 100 3.36 -6.85 -9.87
N THR A 101 4.37 -6.76 -9.01
CA THR A 101 5.15 -7.91 -8.54
C THR A 101 4.76 -8.26 -7.11
N ARG A 102 4.43 -9.54 -6.86
CA ARG A 102 3.95 -10.00 -5.55
C ARG A 102 4.69 -11.23 -5.08
N HIS A 103 5.21 -11.14 -3.86
CA HIS A 103 5.94 -12.21 -3.19
C HIS A 103 5.33 -12.48 -1.82
N GLU A 104 5.25 -13.75 -1.44
CA GLU A 104 4.86 -14.20 -0.09
C GLU A 104 3.51 -13.64 0.37
N MET A 105 2.46 -14.01 -0.35
CA MET A 105 1.10 -13.53 -0.10
C MET A 105 0.28 -14.64 0.54
N ARG A 106 -0.44 -14.34 1.63
CA ARG A 106 -1.38 -15.28 2.27
C ARG A 106 -2.76 -14.67 2.45
N GLY A 107 -3.82 -15.41 2.13
CA GLY A 107 -5.20 -14.96 2.38
C GLY A 107 -5.52 -13.71 1.58
N CYS A 108 -5.55 -13.79 0.25
CA CYS A 108 -5.72 -12.59 -0.58
C CYS A 108 -6.82 -12.72 -1.64
N THR A 109 -7.66 -11.70 -1.74
CA THR A 109 -8.72 -11.59 -2.75
C THR A 109 -8.32 -10.56 -3.79
N ARG A 110 -8.44 -10.92 -5.08
CA ARG A 110 -7.99 -10.09 -6.19
C ARG A 110 -9.02 -9.97 -7.28
N HIS A 111 -9.23 -8.75 -7.77
CA HIS A 111 -10.12 -8.45 -8.88
C HIS A 111 -9.44 -7.55 -9.91
N GLY A 112 -9.55 -7.91 -11.20
CA GLY A 112 -9.08 -7.05 -12.31
C GLY A 112 -7.55 -6.85 -12.27
N MET A 113 -6.80 -7.94 -12.47
CA MET A 113 -5.34 -7.94 -12.49
C MET A 113 -4.86 -8.03 -13.95
N ARG A 114 -3.88 -7.21 -14.33
CA ARG A 114 -3.14 -7.30 -15.61
C ARG A 114 -1.64 -7.22 -15.35
N ASP A 115 -0.84 -7.95 -16.14
CA ASP A 115 0.63 -7.85 -16.11
C ASP A 115 1.23 -7.99 -14.70
N CYS A 116 0.85 -9.06 -13.99
CA CYS A 116 1.21 -9.25 -12.59
C CYS A 116 1.98 -10.54 -12.33
N THR A 117 3.23 -10.40 -11.88
CA THR A 117 4.08 -11.51 -11.43
C THR A 117 3.72 -11.94 -10.00
N ARG A 118 3.71 -13.26 -9.76
CA ARG A 118 3.28 -13.88 -8.50
C ARG A 118 4.20 -15.02 -8.07
N ASN A 119 4.85 -14.86 -6.93
CA ASN A 119 5.67 -15.91 -6.31
C ASN A 119 5.24 -16.15 -4.86
N GLY A 120 5.13 -17.42 -4.45
CA GLY A 120 4.81 -17.77 -3.05
C GLY A 120 3.41 -17.32 -2.59
N MET A 121 2.36 -17.68 -3.33
CA MET A 121 0.96 -17.35 -3.01
C MET A 121 0.30 -18.51 -2.25
N ARG A 122 -0.40 -18.25 -1.15
CA ARG A 122 -1.23 -19.23 -0.42
C ARG A 122 -2.61 -18.63 -0.11
N ASP A 123 -3.66 -19.45 -0.16
CA ASP A 123 -5.04 -19.06 0.18
C ASP A 123 -5.52 -17.80 -0.56
N CYS A 124 -5.28 -17.73 -1.86
CA CYS A 124 -5.57 -16.53 -2.65
C CYS A 124 -6.61 -16.78 -3.74
N ILE A 125 -7.64 -15.94 -3.76
CA ILE A 125 -8.76 -15.98 -4.69
C ILE A 125 -8.57 -14.93 -5.79
N CYS A 126 -8.86 -15.30 -7.03
CA CYS A 126 -8.78 -14.40 -8.19
C CYS A 126 -10.13 -14.34 -8.91
N HIS A 127 -10.61 -13.13 -9.18
CA HIS A 127 -11.76 -12.89 -10.05
C HIS A 127 -11.33 -11.97 -11.20
N GLY A 128 -11.62 -12.35 -12.45
CA GLY A 128 -11.36 -11.52 -13.63
C GLY A 128 -9.87 -11.21 -13.85
N VAL A 129 -9.05 -12.25 -14.04
CA VAL A 129 -7.69 -12.08 -14.55
C VAL A 129 -7.81 -11.74 -16.04
N ILE A 130 -7.33 -10.56 -16.43
CA ILE A 130 -7.25 -10.17 -17.83
C ILE A 130 -5.78 -10.33 -18.18
N SER A 131 -5.47 -11.40 -18.91
CA SER A 131 -4.12 -11.67 -19.43
C SER A 131 -3.67 -10.57 -20.37
#